data_AF-A0A061AJK1-F1
#
_entry.id   AF-A0A061AJK1-F1
#
_cell.length_a   1.000
_cell.length_b   1.000
_cell.length_c   1.000
_cell.angle_alpha   90.00
_cell.angle_beta   90.00
_cell.angle_gamma   90.00
#
_symmetry.space_group_name_H-M   'P 1'
#
loop_
_entity.id
_entity.type
_entity.pdbx_description
1 polymer ?
#
loop_
_entity_poly.entity_id
_entity_poly.type
_entity_poly.pdbx_seq_one_letter_code
_entity_poly.pdbx_strand_id
1 'polypeptide(L)'
;MIPRTRSAICRVNQLRLYSTAPTPPPSSSTSSTSSTSSTSPTSNVSAPRRKLSAKEKSELVSTSFKSIFEGVLGGEETFEHIDTKPIFASPRKFTTLSQFHRDQVIEELEKRMKQNWNRMTPEHKRMAYFISYGNWDAREGFEDNLVKDHKPEDLPFEKPARLAKGPNDIVKELPLRDLWQVSEKRREDYKKMTRRLDPVSKVVVYLAVIISMLAVYRDKTVGESEMIVGDVPDSPLMLADLKRQQEYEAAELKKKQEDEEAKKKSKAKKWYYLWLK
;
A
#
# COMPACT_ATOMS: atom_id res chain seq x y z
N MET A 1 15.60 -43.57 -35.86
CA MET A 1 16.06 -42.76 -34.72
C MET A 1 14.96 -42.75 -33.67
N ILE A 2 15.21 -43.38 -32.52
CA ILE A 2 14.24 -43.69 -31.47
C ILE A 2 14.39 -42.65 -30.34
N PRO A 3 13.35 -41.88 -29.97
CA PRO A 3 13.37 -41.17 -28.70
C PRO A 3 12.71 -42.00 -27.59
N ARG A 4 13.48 -42.13 -26.51
CA ARG A 4 13.26 -42.90 -25.29
C ARG A 4 12.01 -42.46 -24.52
N THR A 5 11.21 -43.43 -24.12
CA THR A 5 10.21 -43.32 -23.06
C THR A 5 10.90 -43.15 -21.71
N ARG A 6 10.48 -42.13 -20.94
CA ARG A 6 10.77 -42.04 -19.50
C ARG A 6 9.45 -42.11 -18.74
N SER A 7 9.17 -43.30 -18.25
CA SER A 7 8.19 -43.57 -17.20
C SER A 7 8.75 -43.03 -15.88
N ALA A 8 7.99 -42.20 -15.17
CA ALA A 8 8.27 -41.81 -13.79
C ALA A 8 7.10 -42.27 -12.91
N ILE A 9 7.35 -43.38 -12.21
CA ILE A 9 6.56 -43.90 -11.10
C ILE A 9 7.20 -43.40 -9.80
N CYS A 10 6.39 -43.24 -8.74
CA CYS A 10 6.70 -42.93 -7.33
C CYS A 10 6.51 -41.46 -6.95
N ARG A 11 5.94 -41.09 -5.79
CA ARG A 11 5.50 -41.85 -4.61
C ARG A 11 4.57 -40.94 -3.80
N VAL A 12 3.54 -41.53 -3.21
CA VAL A 12 2.73 -40.97 -2.14
C VAL A 12 3.62 -40.80 -0.90
N ASN A 13 3.70 -39.59 -0.34
CA ASN A 13 4.20 -39.39 1.02
C ASN A 13 3.13 -38.63 1.81
N GLN A 14 2.37 -39.40 2.58
CA GLN A 14 1.63 -38.91 3.72
C GLN A 14 2.63 -38.67 4.86
N LEU A 15 2.66 -37.45 5.39
CA LEU A 15 3.13 -37.20 6.75
C LEU A 15 2.10 -36.29 7.43
N ARG A 16 1.17 -36.94 8.12
CA ARG A 16 0.39 -36.36 9.22
C ARG A 16 1.34 -36.17 10.40
N LEU A 17 1.46 -34.93 10.88
CA LEU A 17 1.97 -34.66 12.22
C LEU A 17 0.83 -34.03 13.02
N TYR A 18 0.24 -34.84 13.91
CA TYR A 18 -0.65 -34.38 14.95
C TYR A 18 0.20 -33.83 16.10
N SER A 19 -0.03 -32.58 16.47
CA SER A 19 0.49 -31.98 17.71
C SER A 19 -0.67 -31.92 18.69
N THR A 20 -0.68 -32.84 19.66
CA THR A 20 -1.62 -32.86 20.78
C THR A 20 -1.05 -32.04 21.92
N ALA A 21 -1.54 -30.82 22.12
CA ALA A 21 -1.35 -30.07 23.36
C ALA A 21 -2.68 -30.08 24.15
N PRO A 22 -2.66 -30.39 25.46
CA PRO A 22 -3.88 -30.45 26.27
C PRO A 22 -4.35 -29.04 26.67
N THR A 23 -5.61 -28.72 26.37
CA THR A 23 -6.33 -27.53 26.86
C THR A 23 -6.73 -27.68 28.34
N PRO A 24 -6.51 -26.66 29.20
CA PRO A 24 -7.05 -26.63 30.56
C PRO A 24 -8.57 -26.30 30.57
N PRO A 25 -9.31 -26.73 31.61
CA PRO A 25 -10.76 -26.55 31.70
C PRO A 25 -11.18 -25.13 32.12
N PRO A 26 -12.42 -24.70 31.79
CA PRO A 26 -12.94 -23.39 32.18
C PRO A 26 -13.37 -23.34 33.65
N SER A 27 -12.96 -22.27 34.34
CA SER A 27 -13.42 -21.90 35.68
C SER A 27 -14.80 -21.27 35.64
N SER A 28 -15.75 -21.87 36.34
CA SER A 28 -17.05 -21.31 36.67
C SER A 28 -16.96 -20.36 37.87
N SER A 29 -17.42 -19.12 37.73
CA SER A 29 -17.83 -18.30 38.88
C SER A 29 -19.03 -17.42 38.51
N THR A 30 -20.10 -17.68 39.25
CA THR A 30 -21.42 -17.06 39.31
C THR A 30 -21.38 -15.65 39.93
N SER A 31 -22.51 -14.94 39.84
CA SER A 31 -22.94 -13.68 40.52
C SER A 31 -22.57 -12.37 39.80
N SER A 32 -23.41 -11.34 39.70
CA SER A 32 -24.78 -11.07 40.15
C SER A 32 -25.26 -9.73 39.56
N THR A 33 -26.56 -9.65 39.28
CA THR A 33 -27.48 -8.48 39.31
C THR A 33 -26.95 -7.07 39.65
N SER A 34 -27.30 -6.08 38.82
CA SER A 34 -27.97 -4.79 39.16
C SER A 34 -27.98 -3.87 37.93
N SER A 35 -29.13 -3.67 37.26
CA SER A 35 -30.08 -2.55 37.41
C SER A 35 -29.58 -1.16 36.98
N THR A 36 -30.05 -0.75 35.81
CA THR A 36 -30.68 0.55 35.49
C THR A 36 -30.01 1.85 35.95
N SER A 37 -29.60 2.69 34.99
CA SER A 37 -30.18 4.03 34.84
C SER A 37 -29.76 4.69 33.52
N SER A 38 -30.78 5.20 32.85
CA SER A 38 -30.77 6.08 31.68
C SER A 38 -30.49 7.53 32.10
N THR A 39 -29.51 8.19 31.48
CA THR A 39 -29.62 9.64 31.24
C THR A 39 -28.66 10.10 30.14
N SER A 40 -29.23 10.45 29.00
CA SER A 40 -28.67 11.37 28.02
C SER A 40 -28.54 12.78 28.61
N PRO A 41 -27.48 13.56 28.32
CA PRO A 41 -27.54 15.00 28.45
C PRO A 41 -27.50 15.66 27.07
N THR A 42 -28.64 16.26 26.75
CA THR A 42 -28.83 17.32 25.78
C THR A 42 -27.83 18.45 26.03
N SER A 43 -27.18 18.89 24.96
CA SER A 43 -26.34 20.08 24.93
C SER A 43 -27.17 21.33 25.21
N ASN A 44 -26.67 22.21 26.10
CA ASN A 44 -26.62 23.67 25.91
C ASN A 44 -26.19 24.36 27.22
N VAL A 45 -24.89 24.62 27.37
CA VAL A 45 -24.40 25.71 28.24
C VAL A 45 -23.20 26.35 27.54
N SER A 46 -23.35 27.60 27.08
CA SER A 46 -22.23 28.41 26.62
C SER A 46 -21.37 28.82 27.82
N ALA A 47 -20.17 28.26 27.93
CA ALA A 47 -19.20 28.65 28.96
C ALA A 47 -18.36 29.87 28.51
N PRO A 48 -17.94 30.76 29.45
CA PRO A 48 -17.20 31.97 29.13
C PRO A 48 -15.79 31.66 28.62
N ARG A 49 -15.41 32.31 27.51
CA ARG A 49 -14.13 32.14 26.81
C ARG A 49 -12.96 32.69 27.63
N ARG A 50 -12.42 31.89 28.57
CA ARG A 50 -11.14 32.19 29.23
C ARG A 50 -10.00 32.12 28.22
N LYS A 51 -9.10 33.11 28.25
CA LYS A 51 -7.87 33.13 27.45
C LYS A 51 -6.89 32.10 28.03
N LEU A 52 -6.98 30.86 27.55
CA LEU A 52 -6.06 29.78 27.90
C LEU A 52 -4.63 30.09 27.42
N SER A 53 -3.64 29.76 28.25
CA SER A 53 -2.23 29.91 27.91
C SER A 53 -1.82 28.96 26.78
N ALA A 54 -0.72 29.24 26.08
CA ALA A 54 -0.30 28.45 24.91
C ALA A 54 -0.07 26.96 25.23
N LYS A 55 0.34 26.64 26.47
CA LYS A 55 0.59 25.26 26.91
C LYS A 55 -0.70 24.46 27.11
N GLU A 56 -1.73 25.09 27.68
CA GLU A 56 -3.04 24.47 27.88
C GLU A 56 -3.73 24.20 26.54
N LYS A 57 -3.52 25.06 25.54
CA LYS A 57 -4.01 24.85 24.17
C LYS A 57 -3.35 23.65 23.50
N SER A 58 -2.02 23.49 23.63
CA SER A 58 -1.33 22.33 23.05
C SER A 58 -1.76 21.02 23.71
N GLU A 59 -2.02 21.02 25.02
CA GLU A 59 -2.50 19.85 25.75
C GLU A 59 -3.92 19.47 25.32
N LEU A 60 -4.86 20.43 25.27
CA LEU A 60 -6.23 20.21 24.82
C LEU A 60 -6.31 19.73 23.36
N VAL A 61 -5.42 20.22 22.51
CA VAL A 61 -5.33 19.78 21.11
C VAL A 61 -4.80 18.35 21.05
N SER A 62 -3.77 18.02 21.82
CA SER A 62 -3.21 16.66 21.85
C SER A 62 -4.18 15.62 22.40
N THR A 63 -5.00 15.96 23.41
CA THR A 63 -6.03 15.07 23.95
C THR A 63 -7.19 14.89 22.97
N SER A 64 -7.59 15.94 22.27
CA SER A 64 -8.60 15.87 21.20
C SER A 64 -8.15 15.03 20.02
N PHE A 65 -6.87 15.06 19.65
CA PHE A 65 -6.34 14.18 18.60
C PHE A 65 -6.26 12.72 19.05
N LYS A 66 -5.87 12.47 20.30
CA LYS A 66 -5.84 11.10 20.85
C LYS A 66 -7.24 10.48 20.92
N SER A 67 -8.26 11.23 21.33
CA SER A 67 -9.63 10.70 21.41
C SER A 67 -10.24 10.39 20.05
N ILE A 68 -9.93 11.19 19.02
CA ILE A 68 -10.33 10.90 17.63
C ILE A 68 -9.63 9.63 17.12
N PHE A 69 -8.38 9.40 17.52
CA PHE A 69 -7.62 8.23 17.08
C PHE A 69 -8.02 6.95 17.83
N GLU A 70 -8.30 7.03 19.13
CA GLU A 70 -8.83 5.90 19.91
C GLU A 70 -10.23 5.48 19.43
N GLY A 71 -11.10 6.43 19.08
CA GLY A 71 -12.43 6.12 18.52
C GLY A 71 -12.40 5.42 17.16
N VAL A 72 -11.27 5.51 16.43
CA VAL A 72 -11.08 4.87 15.11
C VAL A 72 -10.39 3.50 15.22
N LEU A 73 -9.59 3.26 16.27
CA LEU A 73 -8.82 2.02 16.43
C LEU A 73 -9.34 1.07 17.52
N GLY A 74 -10.19 1.55 18.44
CA GLY A 74 -10.59 0.81 19.65
C GLY A 74 -12.02 0.24 19.63
N GLY A 75 -12.71 0.24 18.49
CA GLY A 75 -14.01 -0.41 18.38
C GLY A 75 -13.84 -1.94 18.37
N GLU A 76 -13.88 -2.59 19.53
CA GLU A 76 -14.19 -4.02 19.59
C GLU A 76 -15.64 -4.22 19.13
N GLU A 77 -15.86 -4.20 17.82
CA GLU A 77 -17.10 -4.62 17.20
C GLU A 77 -17.22 -6.13 17.38
N THR A 78 -17.84 -6.53 18.49
CA THR A 78 -18.28 -7.90 18.73
C THR A 78 -19.44 -8.19 17.78
N PHE A 79 -19.09 -8.52 16.53
CA PHE A 79 -20.08 -8.87 15.52
C PHE A 79 -20.79 -10.18 15.89
N GLU A 80 -22.11 -10.13 15.90
CA GLU A 80 -22.94 -11.31 16.11
C GLU A 80 -22.76 -12.29 14.94
N HIS A 81 -22.74 -13.59 15.24
CA HIS A 81 -22.65 -14.62 14.20
C HIS A 81 -23.95 -14.63 13.39
N ILE A 82 -23.84 -14.42 12.07
CA ILE A 82 -25.00 -14.41 11.17
C ILE A 82 -25.46 -15.84 10.84
N ASP A 83 -26.77 -16.02 10.64
CA ASP A 83 -27.32 -17.24 10.02
C ASP A 83 -26.89 -17.30 8.53
N THR A 84 -26.07 -18.30 8.21
CA THR A 84 -25.43 -18.46 6.90
C THR A 84 -26.33 -19.15 5.87
N LYS A 85 -27.38 -19.86 6.31
CA LYS A 85 -28.35 -20.55 5.44
C LYS A 85 -29.00 -19.65 4.37
N PRO A 86 -29.58 -18.48 4.72
CA PRO A 86 -30.19 -17.59 3.72
C PRO A 86 -29.18 -17.02 2.73
N ILE A 87 -27.89 -16.98 3.09
CA ILE A 87 -26.81 -16.51 2.22
C ILE A 87 -26.46 -17.61 1.21
N PHE A 88 -26.33 -18.87 1.65
CA PHE A 88 -26.09 -20.00 0.75
C PHE A 88 -27.19 -20.20 -0.29
N ALA A 89 -28.45 -19.93 0.06
CA ALA A 89 -29.57 -20.00 -0.89
C ALA A 89 -29.49 -18.90 -1.98
N SER A 90 -28.91 -17.74 -1.67
CA SER A 90 -28.86 -16.59 -2.57
C SER A 90 -27.46 -15.98 -2.59
N PRO A 91 -26.56 -16.44 -3.48
CA PRO A 91 -25.17 -16.00 -3.50
C PRO A 91 -24.98 -14.49 -3.66
N ARG A 92 -25.92 -13.78 -4.29
CA ARG A 92 -25.88 -12.30 -4.42
C ARG A 92 -25.88 -11.57 -3.09
N LYS A 93 -26.49 -12.14 -2.05
CA LYS A 93 -26.51 -11.52 -0.71
C LYS A 93 -25.11 -11.46 -0.09
N PHE A 94 -24.18 -12.28 -0.58
CA PHE A 94 -22.80 -12.28 -0.12
C PHE A 94 -22.09 -10.95 -0.36
N THR A 95 -22.39 -10.25 -1.45
CA THR A 95 -21.68 -9.00 -1.83
C THR A 95 -22.05 -7.82 -0.94
N THR A 96 -23.24 -7.84 -0.34
CA THR A 96 -23.74 -6.76 0.53
C THR A 96 -23.33 -6.92 1.99
N LEU A 97 -22.71 -8.04 2.36
CA LEU A 97 -22.31 -8.32 3.74
C LEU A 97 -21.04 -7.55 4.13
N SER A 98 -20.94 -7.21 5.42
CA SER A 98 -19.69 -6.75 6.02
C SER A 98 -18.58 -7.81 5.83
N GLN A 99 -17.32 -7.36 5.82
CA GLN A 99 -16.16 -8.24 5.63
C GLN A 99 -16.14 -9.38 6.66
N PHE A 100 -16.41 -9.08 7.93
CA PHE A 100 -16.45 -10.07 9.01
C PHE A 100 -17.45 -11.21 8.72
N HIS A 101 -18.67 -10.86 8.31
CA HIS A 101 -19.69 -11.85 7.97
C HIS A 101 -19.37 -12.62 6.69
N ARG A 102 -18.67 -12.00 5.72
CA ARG A 102 -18.17 -12.71 4.54
C ARG A 102 -17.14 -13.77 4.93
N ASP A 103 -16.22 -13.44 5.83
CA ASP A 103 -15.19 -14.36 6.32
C ASP A 103 -15.82 -15.55 7.06
N GLN A 104 -16.86 -15.33 7.87
CA GLN A 104 -17.62 -16.40 8.52
C GLN A 104 -18.24 -17.38 7.50
N VAL A 105 -18.85 -16.85 6.43
CA VAL A 105 -19.44 -17.68 5.35
C VAL A 105 -18.36 -18.45 4.60
N ILE A 106 -17.21 -17.82 4.32
CA ILE A 106 -16.08 -18.46 3.65
C ILE A 106 -15.53 -19.59 4.52
N GLU A 107 -15.36 -19.38 5.83
CA GLU A 107 -14.82 -20.39 6.74
C GLU A 107 -15.76 -21.61 6.84
N GLU A 108 -17.08 -21.38 6.94
CA GLU A 108 -18.05 -22.47 6.91
C GLU A 108 -17.99 -23.23 5.58
N LEU A 109 -17.92 -22.50 4.47
CA LEU A 109 -17.85 -23.11 3.15
C LEU A 109 -16.56 -23.91 2.98
N GLU A 110 -15.41 -23.42 3.46
CA GLU A 110 -14.14 -24.11 3.39
C GLU A 110 -14.16 -25.42 4.20
N LYS A 111 -14.78 -25.40 5.39
CA LYS A 111 -15.01 -26.63 6.19
C LYS A 111 -15.85 -27.65 5.43
N ARG A 112 -16.86 -27.21 4.65
CA ARG A 112 -17.68 -28.07 3.79
C ARG A 112 -16.93 -28.56 2.55
N MET A 113 -16.09 -27.71 1.95
CA MET A 113 -15.28 -28.03 0.77
C MET A 113 -14.20 -29.08 1.06
N LYS A 114 -13.74 -29.17 2.32
CA LYS A 114 -12.86 -30.26 2.79
C LYS A 114 -13.55 -31.63 2.86
N GLN A 115 -14.87 -31.68 2.77
CA GLN A 115 -15.64 -32.93 2.73
C GLN A 115 -15.74 -33.48 1.30
N ASN A 116 -16.19 -34.72 1.16
CA ASN A 116 -16.41 -35.33 -0.16
C ASN A 116 -17.38 -34.50 -1.00
N TRP A 117 -16.94 -34.08 -2.20
CA TRP A 117 -17.71 -33.23 -3.12
C TRP A 117 -19.10 -33.77 -3.45
N ASN A 118 -19.24 -35.10 -3.51
CA ASN A 118 -20.50 -35.77 -3.82
C ASN A 118 -21.56 -35.62 -2.72
N ARG A 119 -21.14 -35.39 -1.47
CA ARG A 119 -22.05 -35.21 -0.31
C ARG A 119 -22.50 -33.76 -0.10
N MET A 120 -21.91 -32.81 -0.83
CA MET A 120 -22.19 -31.40 -0.69
C MET A 120 -23.45 -30.99 -1.46
N THR A 121 -24.33 -30.19 -0.84
CA THR A 121 -25.56 -29.73 -1.48
C THR A 121 -25.23 -28.81 -2.66
N PRO A 122 -26.11 -28.73 -3.69
CA PRO A 122 -25.87 -27.90 -4.87
C PRO A 122 -25.77 -26.41 -4.53
N GLU A 123 -26.39 -25.95 -3.44
CA GLU A 123 -26.33 -24.56 -2.97
C GLU A 123 -24.92 -24.17 -2.55
N HIS A 124 -24.26 -25.01 -1.75
CA HIS A 124 -22.86 -24.79 -1.35
C HIS A 124 -21.93 -24.80 -2.56
N LYS A 125 -22.17 -25.68 -3.55
CA LYS A 125 -21.40 -25.69 -4.82
C LYS A 125 -21.58 -24.39 -5.60
N ARG A 126 -22.81 -23.89 -5.69
CA ARG A 126 -23.14 -22.62 -6.35
C ARG A 126 -22.49 -21.44 -5.63
N MET A 127 -22.51 -21.43 -4.29
CA MET A 127 -21.82 -20.42 -3.50
C MET A 127 -20.30 -20.48 -3.71
N ALA A 128 -19.69 -21.65 -3.67
CA ALA A 128 -18.25 -21.81 -3.93
C ALA A 128 -17.85 -21.31 -5.31
N TYR A 129 -18.68 -21.59 -6.32
CA TYR A 129 -18.51 -21.06 -7.66
C TYR A 129 -18.65 -19.53 -7.69
N PHE A 130 -19.65 -18.96 -7.00
CA PHE A 130 -19.84 -17.52 -6.90
C PHE A 130 -18.68 -16.80 -6.20
N ILE A 131 -18.18 -17.34 -5.09
CA ILE A 131 -17.05 -16.75 -4.38
C ILE A 131 -15.80 -16.76 -5.26
N SER A 132 -15.59 -17.82 -6.04
CA SER A 132 -14.39 -17.95 -6.89
C SER A 132 -14.47 -17.14 -8.20
N TYR A 133 -15.63 -17.15 -8.86
CA TYR A 133 -15.82 -16.67 -10.24
C TYR A 133 -17.03 -15.75 -10.44
N GLY A 134 -17.72 -15.40 -9.36
CA GLY A 134 -18.86 -14.50 -9.40
C GLY A 134 -18.47 -13.07 -9.75
N ASN A 135 -19.49 -12.28 -10.05
CA ASN A 135 -19.39 -10.86 -10.31
C ASN A 135 -19.32 -10.09 -8.98
N TRP A 136 -18.18 -10.16 -8.31
CA TRP A 136 -17.91 -9.41 -7.08
C TRP A 136 -16.42 -9.08 -6.96
N ASP A 137 -16.10 -8.08 -6.13
CA ASP A 137 -14.72 -7.64 -5.87
C ASP A 137 -13.96 -7.34 -7.17
N ALA A 138 -12.82 -8.00 -7.44
CA ALA A 138 -12.03 -7.76 -8.65
C ALA A 138 -12.78 -8.00 -9.97
N ARG A 139 -13.89 -8.76 -9.93
CA ARG A 139 -14.72 -9.13 -11.10
C ARG A 139 -15.98 -8.28 -11.21
N GLU A 140 -16.06 -7.17 -10.49
CA GLU A 140 -17.23 -6.29 -10.54
C GLU A 140 -17.49 -5.76 -11.97
N GLY A 141 -18.75 -5.88 -12.40
CA GLY A 141 -19.20 -5.48 -13.73
C GLY A 141 -19.06 -6.54 -14.82
N PHE A 142 -18.72 -7.78 -14.48
CA PHE A 142 -18.85 -8.90 -15.41
C PHE A 142 -20.31 -9.35 -15.53
N GLU A 143 -20.66 -10.00 -16.63
CA GLU A 143 -21.98 -10.63 -16.74
C GLU A 143 -22.20 -11.72 -15.67
N ASP A 144 -23.45 -11.85 -15.21
CA ASP A 144 -23.81 -12.79 -14.14
C ASP A 144 -23.77 -14.25 -14.63
N ASN A 145 -22.77 -14.99 -14.17
CA ASN A 145 -22.49 -16.38 -14.57
C ASN A 145 -23.21 -17.45 -13.72
N LEU A 146 -24.13 -17.05 -12.83
CA LEU A 146 -24.80 -17.96 -11.89
C LEU A 146 -26.10 -18.58 -12.42
N VAL A 147 -26.84 -17.81 -13.21
CA VAL A 147 -28.18 -18.19 -13.70
C VAL A 147 -28.12 -18.54 -15.18
N LYS A 148 -27.27 -17.83 -15.93
CA LYS A 148 -27.03 -18.10 -17.33
C LYS A 148 -25.85 -19.06 -17.45
N ASP A 149 -25.92 -20.01 -18.37
CA ASP A 149 -24.78 -20.84 -18.80
C ASP A 149 -23.70 -20.04 -19.55
N HIS A 150 -23.57 -18.75 -19.22
CA HIS A 150 -22.51 -17.91 -19.72
C HIS A 150 -21.19 -18.30 -19.06
N LYS A 151 -20.10 -18.05 -19.76
CA LYS A 151 -18.77 -18.15 -19.17
C LYS A 151 -18.38 -16.76 -18.66
N PRO A 152 -17.68 -16.67 -17.52
CA PRO A 152 -17.04 -15.42 -17.14
C PRO A 152 -16.06 -14.98 -18.24
N GLU A 153 -16.05 -13.68 -18.52
CA GLU A 153 -15.39 -13.09 -19.69
C GLU A 153 -13.85 -13.21 -19.66
N ASP A 154 -13.29 -13.35 -18.46
CA ASP A 154 -11.85 -13.43 -18.23
C ASP A 154 -11.28 -14.82 -18.52
N LEU A 155 -12.10 -15.86 -18.43
CA LEU A 155 -11.63 -17.22 -18.65
C LEU A 155 -11.69 -17.57 -20.14
N PRO A 156 -10.55 -17.98 -20.75
CA PRO A 156 -10.47 -18.22 -22.18
C PRO A 156 -11.08 -19.57 -22.63
N PHE A 157 -11.75 -20.31 -21.76
CA PHE A 157 -12.32 -21.62 -22.12
C PHE A 157 -13.52 -21.49 -23.05
N GLU A 158 -13.70 -22.41 -23.98
CA GLU A 158 -14.92 -22.54 -24.78
C GLU A 158 -15.90 -23.50 -24.09
N LYS A 159 -17.19 -23.15 -24.09
CA LYS A 159 -18.27 -24.06 -23.68
C LYS A 159 -19.06 -24.43 -24.94
N PRO A 160 -19.29 -25.73 -25.24
CA PRO A 160 -18.79 -26.90 -24.52
C PRO A 160 -17.27 -27.09 -24.68
N ALA A 161 -16.64 -27.70 -23.68
CA ALA A 161 -15.21 -28.02 -23.74
C ALA A 161 -14.97 -29.03 -24.88
N ARG A 162 -14.04 -28.71 -25.78
CA ARG A 162 -13.60 -29.63 -26.84
C ARG A 162 -12.61 -30.61 -26.24
N LEU A 163 -13.05 -31.84 -25.96
CA LEU A 163 -12.15 -32.91 -25.54
C LEU A 163 -11.43 -33.47 -26.75
N ALA A 164 -10.13 -33.76 -26.59
CA ALA A 164 -9.41 -34.61 -27.52
C ALA A 164 -10.05 -36.00 -27.51
N LYS A 165 -10.55 -36.44 -28.67
CA LYS A 165 -11.18 -37.74 -28.87
C LYS A 165 -10.17 -38.82 -29.28
N GLY A 166 -8.98 -38.44 -29.74
CA GLY A 166 -7.97 -39.39 -30.19
C GLY A 166 -6.51 -38.94 -29.99
N PRO A 167 -5.55 -39.84 -30.22
CA PRO A 167 -4.11 -39.58 -30.06
C PRO A 167 -3.53 -38.62 -31.11
N ASN A 168 -4.27 -38.32 -32.18
CA ASN A 168 -3.87 -37.40 -33.24
C ASN A 168 -4.45 -35.98 -33.06
N ASP A 169 -5.24 -35.76 -32.01
CA ASP A 169 -5.79 -34.43 -31.74
C ASP A 169 -4.70 -33.51 -31.19
N ILE A 170 -4.41 -32.44 -31.92
CA ILE A 170 -3.43 -31.43 -31.51
C ILE A 170 -4.06 -30.55 -30.44
N VAL A 171 -3.73 -30.83 -29.18
CA VAL A 171 -4.13 -30.01 -28.03
C VAL A 171 -3.32 -28.71 -28.08
N LYS A 172 -4.01 -27.60 -28.30
CA LYS A 172 -3.41 -26.25 -28.27
C LYS A 172 -3.57 -25.64 -26.88
N GLU A 173 -2.57 -24.87 -26.47
CA GLU A 173 -2.67 -24.03 -25.29
C GLU A 173 -3.79 -23.00 -25.47
N LEU A 174 -4.46 -22.66 -24.37
CA LEU A 174 -5.50 -21.63 -24.36
C LEU A 174 -4.90 -20.27 -24.71
N PRO A 175 -5.62 -19.41 -25.45
CA PRO A 175 -5.12 -18.09 -25.79
C PRO A 175 -4.89 -17.26 -24.52
N LEU A 176 -3.79 -16.51 -24.48
CA LEU A 176 -3.58 -15.52 -23.43
C LEU A 176 -4.66 -14.44 -23.55
N ARG A 177 -5.39 -14.21 -22.46
CA ARG A 177 -6.45 -13.19 -22.37
C ARG A 177 -5.91 -12.01 -21.55
N ASP A 178 -5.97 -10.80 -22.11
CA ASP A 178 -5.62 -9.60 -21.35
C ASP A 178 -6.72 -9.29 -20.33
N LEU A 179 -6.44 -9.54 -19.05
CA LEU A 179 -7.36 -9.36 -17.93
C LEU A 179 -7.78 -7.91 -17.71
N TRP A 180 -6.99 -6.95 -18.16
CA TRP A 180 -7.20 -5.51 -17.92
C TRP A 180 -8.23 -4.92 -18.87
N GLN A 181 -8.44 -5.53 -20.04
CA GLN A 181 -9.32 -5.02 -21.09
C GLN A 181 -10.48 -5.96 -21.42
N VAL A 182 -10.69 -6.98 -20.58
CA VAL A 182 -11.72 -8.03 -20.81
C VAL A 182 -13.12 -7.45 -20.90
N SER A 183 -13.50 -6.62 -19.93
CA SER A 183 -14.84 -6.06 -19.81
C SER A 183 -14.82 -4.57 -20.09
N GLU A 184 -16.00 -4.02 -20.41
CA GLU A 184 -16.14 -2.59 -20.69
C GLU A 184 -15.76 -1.74 -19.47
N LYS A 185 -16.21 -2.13 -18.27
CA LYS A 185 -15.84 -1.44 -17.02
C LYS A 185 -14.32 -1.46 -16.79
N ARG A 186 -13.67 -2.62 -16.93
CA ARG A 186 -12.22 -2.71 -16.74
C ARG A 186 -11.45 -1.89 -17.76
N ARG A 187 -11.92 -1.85 -19.01
CA ARG A 187 -11.35 -0.98 -20.05
C ARG A 187 -11.49 0.49 -19.69
N GLU A 188 -12.61 0.91 -19.09
CA GLU A 188 -12.79 2.28 -18.60
C GLU A 188 -11.88 2.58 -17.41
N ASP A 189 -11.76 1.67 -16.45
CA ASP A 189 -10.92 1.85 -15.28
C ASP A 189 -9.43 1.87 -15.66
N TYR A 190 -9.02 1.03 -16.60
CA TYR A 190 -7.69 1.08 -17.19
C TYR A 190 -7.42 2.41 -17.90
N LYS A 191 -8.39 2.92 -18.67
CA LYS A 191 -8.29 4.25 -19.30
C LYS A 191 -8.18 5.35 -18.25
N LYS A 192 -8.94 5.28 -17.15
CA LYS A 192 -8.84 6.25 -16.04
C LYS A 192 -7.45 6.21 -15.41
N MET A 193 -6.93 5.03 -15.11
CA MET A 193 -5.62 4.82 -14.48
C MET A 193 -4.45 5.26 -15.36
N THR A 194 -4.48 4.93 -16.65
CA THR A 194 -3.38 5.24 -17.58
C THR A 194 -3.39 6.68 -18.08
N ARG A 195 -4.58 7.26 -18.30
CA ARG A 195 -4.71 8.59 -18.89
C ARG A 195 -4.76 9.71 -17.85
N ARG A 196 -5.17 9.43 -16.61
CA ARG A 196 -5.26 10.45 -15.56
C ARG A 196 -4.39 10.08 -14.38
N LEU A 197 -3.59 11.03 -13.92
CA LEU A 197 -2.96 10.94 -12.59
C LEU A 197 -4.05 10.94 -11.52
N ASP A 198 -3.85 10.07 -10.52
CA ASP A 198 -4.61 10.03 -9.28
C ASP A 198 -4.63 11.42 -8.63
N PRO A 199 -5.78 11.94 -8.12
CA PRO A 199 -5.83 13.19 -7.36
C PRO A 199 -4.72 13.34 -6.32
N VAL A 200 -4.35 12.28 -5.60
CA VAL A 200 -3.28 12.35 -4.59
C VAL A 200 -1.93 12.63 -5.26
N SER A 201 -1.59 11.91 -6.33
CA SER A 201 -0.37 12.17 -7.10
C SER A 201 -0.36 13.58 -7.68
N LYS A 202 -1.50 14.11 -8.14
CA LYS A 202 -1.60 15.50 -8.60
C LYS A 202 -1.28 16.49 -7.49
N VAL A 203 -1.81 16.28 -6.28
CA VAL A 203 -1.52 17.14 -5.12
C VAL A 203 -0.03 17.16 -4.82
N VAL A 204 0.64 16.00 -4.84
CA VAL A 204 2.09 15.91 -4.62
C VAL A 204 2.87 16.68 -5.70
N VAL A 205 2.50 16.51 -6.97
CA VAL A 205 3.14 17.23 -8.08
C VAL A 205 2.94 18.74 -7.93
N TYR A 206 1.72 19.20 -7.61
CA TYR A 206 1.46 20.62 -7.39
C TYR A 206 2.22 21.16 -6.18
N LEU A 207 2.30 20.42 -5.08
CA LEU A 207 3.08 20.80 -3.90
C LEU A 207 4.56 20.95 -4.23
N ALA A 208 5.13 20.01 -5.01
CA ALA A 208 6.51 20.09 -5.46
C ALA A 208 6.76 21.33 -6.34
N VAL A 209 5.83 21.66 -7.24
CA VAL A 209 5.90 22.88 -8.06
C VAL A 209 5.82 24.14 -7.19
N ILE A 210 4.93 24.18 -6.19
CA ILE A 210 4.80 25.32 -5.28
C ILE A 210 6.06 25.50 -4.43
N ILE A 211 6.62 24.42 -3.88
CA ILE A 211 7.88 24.47 -3.11
C ILE A 211 9.01 24.97 -4.01
N SER A 212 9.08 24.49 -5.26
CA SER A 212 10.06 24.97 -6.24
C SER A 212 9.90 26.46 -6.54
N MET A 213 8.66 26.95 -6.73
CA MET A 213 8.40 28.38 -6.91
C MET A 213 8.79 29.21 -5.68
N LEU A 214 8.49 28.74 -4.47
CA LEU A 214 8.86 29.41 -3.23
C LEU A 214 10.38 29.43 -3.02
N ALA A 215 11.08 28.36 -3.38
CA ALA A 215 12.54 28.31 -3.34
C ALA A 215 13.15 29.35 -4.30
N VAL A 216 12.66 29.43 -5.53
CA VAL A 216 13.11 30.43 -6.52
C VAL A 216 12.75 31.85 -6.07
N TYR A 217 11.57 32.06 -5.46
CA TYR A 217 11.18 33.36 -4.92
C TYR A 217 12.10 33.77 -3.77
N ARG A 218 12.39 32.85 -2.83
CA ARG A 218 13.32 33.10 -1.73
C ARG A 218 14.69 33.49 -2.24
N ASP A 219 15.23 32.72 -3.20
CA ASP A 219 16.55 32.96 -3.79
C ASP A 219 16.67 34.35 -4.42
N LYS A 220 15.61 34.82 -5.10
CA LYS A 220 15.56 36.19 -5.63
C LYS A 220 15.48 37.26 -4.54
N THR A 221 14.74 37.01 -3.47
CA THR A 221 14.60 37.96 -2.35
C THR A 221 15.81 38.04 -1.42
N VAL A 222 16.71 37.05 -1.45
CA VAL A 222 17.94 37.01 -0.60
C VAL A 222 18.96 38.10 -0.98
N GLY A 223 18.77 38.81 -2.11
CA GLY A 223 19.65 39.92 -2.52
C GLY A 223 19.10 41.34 -2.33
N GLU A 224 17.80 41.53 -2.08
CA GLU A 224 17.16 42.88 -2.10
C GLU A 224 16.87 43.45 -0.71
N SER A 225 16.66 42.59 0.28
CA SER A 225 16.55 42.98 1.68
C SER A 225 17.82 42.56 2.41
N GLU A 226 18.41 43.47 3.19
CA GLU A 226 19.55 43.26 4.10
C GLU A 226 19.27 42.23 5.22
N MET A 227 18.59 41.13 4.91
CA MET A 227 18.40 40.01 5.79
C MET A 227 19.07 38.81 5.14
N ILE A 228 20.38 38.74 5.35
CA ILE A 228 21.20 37.55 5.19
C ILE A 228 20.63 36.51 6.17
N VAL A 229 19.57 35.81 5.79
CA VAL A 229 19.22 34.50 6.36
C VAL A 229 19.91 33.44 5.50
N GLY A 230 21.23 33.57 5.46
CA GLY A 230 22.14 32.54 5.00
C GLY A 230 23.03 32.24 6.19
N ASP A 231 22.63 31.22 6.97
CA ASP A 231 23.46 30.49 7.94
C ASP A 231 24.59 31.29 8.58
N VAL A 232 24.29 32.48 9.12
CA VAL A 232 25.21 33.14 10.02
C VAL A 232 24.97 32.45 11.37
N PRO A 233 25.92 31.63 11.86
CA PRO A 233 25.76 31.02 13.17
C PRO A 233 25.58 32.15 14.19
N ASP A 234 24.52 32.08 15.00
CA ASP A 234 24.18 33.09 16.01
C ASP A 234 25.32 33.33 17.03
N SER A 235 26.33 32.47 17.06
CA SER A 235 27.49 32.61 17.91
C SER A 235 28.59 33.46 17.24
N PRO A 236 29.04 34.56 17.86
CA PRO A 236 30.11 35.41 17.33
C PRO A 236 31.46 34.67 17.19
N LEU A 237 31.60 33.54 17.86
CA LEU A 237 32.80 32.70 17.85
C LEU A 237 32.94 31.90 16.54
N MET A 238 31.83 31.39 16.00
CA MET A 238 31.84 30.66 14.73
C MET A 238 32.12 31.56 13.52
N LEU A 239 31.67 32.82 13.58
CA LEU A 239 32.03 33.85 12.59
C LEU A 239 33.53 34.12 12.55
N ALA A 240 34.17 34.18 13.71
CA ALA A 240 35.61 34.42 13.82
C ALA A 240 36.40 33.24 13.24
N ASP A 241 35.97 32.00 13.50
CA ASP A 241 36.62 30.81 12.96
C ASP A 241 36.44 30.67 11.44
N LEU A 242 35.27 31.01 10.90
CA LEU A 242 35.04 31.04 9.45
C LEU A 242 35.90 32.10 8.74
N LYS A 243 36.00 33.31 9.29
CA LYS A 243 36.90 34.35 8.74
C LYS A 243 38.35 33.89 8.77
N ARG A 244 38.78 33.26 9.87
CA ARG A 244 40.14 32.72 9.99
C ARG A 244 40.40 31.65 8.92
N GLN A 245 39.45 30.74 8.67
CA GLN A 245 39.57 29.73 7.60
C GLN A 245 39.69 30.36 6.22
N GLN A 246 38.86 31.36 5.90
CA GLN A 246 38.92 32.08 4.62
C GLN A 246 40.26 32.79 4.40
N GLU A 247 40.82 33.40 5.45
CA GLU A 247 42.14 34.02 5.40
C GLU A 247 43.26 33.00 5.13
N TYR A 248 43.19 31.81 5.75
CA TYR A 248 44.12 30.71 5.48
C TYR A 248 44.05 30.22 4.04
N GLU A 249 42.84 30.00 3.51
CA GLU A 249 42.64 29.55 2.13
C GLU A 249 43.12 30.59 1.12
N ALA A 250 42.83 31.87 1.37
CA ALA A 250 43.32 32.97 0.53
C ALA A 250 44.85 33.09 0.55
N ALA A 251 45.48 32.88 1.71
CA ALA A 251 46.94 32.87 1.83
C ALA A 251 47.57 31.67 1.11
N GLU A 252 46.96 30.48 1.17
CA GLU A 252 47.42 29.31 0.40
C GLU A 252 47.30 29.53 -1.11
N LEU A 253 46.20 30.11 -1.57
CA LEU A 253 46.01 30.41 -3.00
C LEU A 253 47.04 31.41 -3.51
N LYS A 254 47.34 32.45 -2.73
CA LYS A 254 48.41 33.41 -3.06
C LYS A 254 49.78 32.75 -3.14
N LYS A 255 50.13 31.89 -2.17
CA LYS A 255 51.40 31.13 -2.21
C LYS A 255 51.48 30.21 -3.44
N LYS A 256 50.39 29.51 -3.77
CA LYS A 256 50.32 28.64 -4.96
C LYS A 256 50.51 29.46 -6.26
N GLN A 257 49.92 30.65 -6.34
CA GLN A 257 50.10 31.57 -7.47
C GLN A 257 51.54 32.09 -7.58
N GLU A 258 52.14 32.50 -6.46
CA GLU A 258 53.54 32.96 -6.40
C GLU A 258 54.53 31.85 -6.80
N ASP A 259 54.29 30.61 -6.35
CA ASP A 259 55.09 29.44 -6.71
C ASP A 259 54.98 29.09 -8.20
N GLU A 260 53.78 29.21 -8.78
CA GLU A 260 53.57 29.02 -10.21
C GLU A 260 54.26 30.11 -11.05
N GLU A 261 54.21 31.37 -10.61
CA GLU A 261 54.92 32.47 -11.25
C GLU A 261 56.44 32.32 -11.15
N ALA A 262 56.96 31.90 -10.00
CA ALA A 262 58.38 31.62 -9.81
C ALA A 262 58.85 30.46 -10.71
N LYS A 263 58.04 29.40 -10.86
CA LYS A 263 58.31 28.28 -11.78
C LYS A 263 58.25 28.70 -13.25
N LYS A 264 57.36 29.63 -13.63
CA LYS A 264 57.32 30.21 -14.98
C LYS A 264 58.56 31.07 -15.26
N LYS A 265 58.97 31.90 -14.31
CA LYS A 265 60.17 32.75 -14.40
C LYS A 265 61.47 31.93 -14.44
N SER A 266 61.57 30.82 -13.69
CA SER A 266 62.75 29.95 -13.72
C SER A 266 62.87 29.16 -15.01
N LYS A 267 61.76 28.70 -15.59
CA LYS A 267 61.72 28.05 -16.92
C LYS A 267 62.01 29.01 -18.08
N ALA A 268 61.81 30.31 -17.89
CA ALA A 268 62.08 31.34 -18.91
C ALA A 268 63.57 31.71 -19.05
N LYS A 269 64.46 31.27 -18.13
CA LYS A 269 65.92 31.42 -18.28
C LYS A 269 66.43 30.37 -19.27
N LYS A 270 66.46 30.75 -20.54
CA LYS A 270 66.87 29.88 -21.65
C LYS A 270 68.41 29.81 -21.78
N TRP A 271 68.88 28.60 -22.07
CA TRP A 271 70.27 28.10 -22.00
C TRP A 271 71.27 28.64 -23.03
N TYR A 272 70.93 29.67 -23.81
CA TYR A 272 71.70 30.06 -25.00
C TYR A 272 72.96 30.90 -24.77
N TYR A 273 73.49 30.94 -23.55
CA TYR A 273 74.75 31.60 -23.24
C TYR A 273 75.98 30.66 -23.21
N LEU A 274 75.82 29.37 -23.56
CA LEU A 274 76.93 28.41 -23.51
C LEU A 274 77.78 28.32 -24.79
N TRP A 275 77.51 29.14 -25.83
CA TRP A 275 78.20 29.05 -27.13
C TRP A 275 78.68 30.40 -27.71
N LEU A 276 78.68 31.49 -26.93
CA LEU A 276 79.37 32.72 -27.34
C LEU A 276 80.67 32.90 -26.56
N LYS A 277 81.75 32.47 -27.25
CA LYS A 277 83.18 32.77 -27.09
C LYS A 277 84.04 31.75 -26.35
#